data_AF-A0A485KFB4-F1
#
_entry.id   AF-A0A485KFB4-F1
#
_cell.length_a   1.000
_cell.length_b   1.000
_cell.length_c   1.000
_cell.angle_alpha   90.00
_cell.angle_beta   90.00
_cell.angle_gamma   90.00
#
_symmetry.space_group_name_H-M   'P 1'
#
loop_
_entity.id
_entity.type
_entity.pdbx_description
1 polymer ?
#
loop_
_entity_poly.entity_id
_entity_poly.type
_entity_poly.pdbx_seq_one_letter_code
_entity_poly.pdbx_strand_id
1 'polypeptide(L)'
;MTNHCTHEYCPPEMARRLVAGNDDVTPLVATDKFDVWCLGVLVLKLFVESSDYLVEFHGLDEDGMLHLLASPGFVFMDSLDACALTFPQKRLLAKCLHPDPSARGSLADIQALLPRTATSSKATFTPLHAPIAPSPLVAPNASQPPVSVDVPCFWTLTTTNATDAWNQGERLRSTSFRLGVCCEMRDSSSCQMAMADNLVVEAQSDVMRRILPTLKASFLVFKAIALLTGEYGIAFRPTSFNMIVEDCPHLGKLIQAMESIHGVVTNPTDLAGIVSRLEDGEYETDADAAVEVDHLQHAITAHQAREAPRLIEVLRAIQMSGQELPLVKHVLRQDSHVRWVCRHHASQFLSSFQNEE
;
A
#
# COMPACT_ATOMS: atom_id res chain seq x y z
N MET A 1 6.93 -19.44 27.23
CA MET A 1 8.29 -19.05 26.80
C MET A 1 8.58 -17.71 27.44
N THR A 2 9.76 -17.51 28.03
CA THR A 2 10.15 -16.19 28.57
C THR A 2 10.29 -15.22 27.40
N ASN A 3 9.47 -14.17 27.35
CA ASN A 3 9.56 -13.13 26.32
C ASN A 3 10.91 -12.42 26.44
N HIS A 4 11.73 -12.51 25.40
CA HIS A 4 13.07 -11.92 25.35
C HIS A 4 13.08 -10.55 24.64
N CYS A 5 11.93 -9.93 24.40
CA CYS A 5 11.85 -8.64 23.73
C CYS A 5 10.85 -7.71 24.43
N THR A 6 11.12 -6.41 24.40
CA THR A 6 10.12 -5.38 24.69
C THR A 6 9.26 -5.20 23.45
N HIS A 7 7.96 -5.50 23.54
CA HIS A 7 7.08 -5.67 22.37
C HIS A 7 7.03 -4.45 21.44
N GLU A 8 7.07 -3.24 21.98
CA GLU A 8 7.09 -1.99 21.20
C GLU A 8 8.29 -1.89 20.24
N TYR A 9 9.42 -2.53 20.56
CA TYR A 9 10.65 -2.52 19.78
C TYR A 9 10.85 -3.82 18.99
N CYS A 10 9.89 -4.74 19.04
CA CYS A 10 9.99 -6.03 18.36
C CYS A 10 9.97 -5.83 16.83
N PRO A 11 10.95 -6.34 16.08
CA PRO A 11 10.92 -6.27 14.62
C PRO A 11 9.86 -7.22 14.04
N PRO A 12 9.25 -6.92 12.86
CA PRO A 12 8.12 -7.67 12.31
C PRO A 12 8.39 -9.16 12.08
N GLU A 13 9.62 -9.52 11.70
CA GLU A 13 10.06 -10.91 11.55
C GLU A 13 10.08 -11.67 12.88
N MET A 14 10.40 -11.00 13.98
CA MET A 14 10.36 -11.59 15.33
C MET A 14 8.92 -11.64 15.85
N ALA A 15 8.13 -10.59 15.62
CA ALA A 15 6.72 -10.55 16.00
C ALA A 15 5.92 -11.68 15.32
N ARG A 16 6.12 -11.90 14.01
CA ARG A 16 5.52 -13.02 13.27
C ARG A 16 5.85 -14.37 13.91
N ARG A 17 7.11 -14.56 14.33
CA ARG A 17 7.54 -15.79 14.99
C ARG A 17 6.89 -15.97 16.37
N LEU A 18 6.77 -14.90 17.14
CA LEU A 18 6.13 -14.94 18.46
C LEU A 18 4.63 -15.23 18.35
N VAL A 19 3.95 -14.63 17.37
CA VAL A 19 2.52 -14.83 17.11
C VAL A 19 2.24 -16.23 16.54
N ALA A 20 3.04 -16.72 15.60
CA ALA A 20 2.88 -18.05 15.00
C ALA A 20 3.22 -19.20 15.98
N GLY A 21 3.89 -18.90 17.10
CA GLY A 21 4.31 -19.92 18.06
C GLY A 21 5.28 -20.93 17.43
N ASN A 22 5.19 -22.20 17.85
CA ASN A 22 6.08 -23.27 17.37
C ASN A 22 5.74 -23.80 15.96
N ASP A 23 4.70 -23.29 15.31
CA ASP A 23 4.19 -23.85 14.06
C ASP A 23 4.97 -23.38 12.82
N ASP A 24 5.74 -22.29 12.93
CA ASP A 24 6.68 -21.87 11.89
C ASP A 24 7.99 -22.67 11.99
N VAL A 25 8.44 -23.27 10.88
CA VAL A 25 9.67 -24.08 10.83
C VAL A 25 10.90 -23.20 10.58
N THR A 26 10.70 -21.94 10.21
CA THR A 26 11.80 -21.03 9.87
C THR A 26 12.50 -20.55 11.14
N PRO A 27 13.82 -20.80 11.30
CA PRO A 27 14.56 -20.32 12.46
C PRO A 27 14.69 -18.80 12.40
N LEU A 28 14.38 -18.13 13.52
CA LEU A 28 14.66 -16.71 13.67
C LEU A 28 16.18 -16.53 13.76
N VAL A 29 16.79 -15.97 12.73
CA VAL A 29 18.23 -15.67 12.71
C VAL A 29 18.42 -14.23 13.16
N ALA A 30 19.09 -14.03 14.29
CA ALA A 30 19.46 -12.70 14.75
C ALA A 30 20.41 -12.05 13.73
N THR A 31 20.07 -10.83 13.33
CA THR A 31 20.87 -10.01 12.42
C THR A 31 20.97 -8.59 12.96
N ASP A 32 21.94 -7.82 12.47
CA ASP A 32 22.07 -6.39 12.77
C ASP A 32 20.80 -5.58 12.42
N LYS A 33 19.96 -6.08 11.51
CA LYS A 33 18.67 -5.49 11.16
C LYS A 33 17.70 -5.40 12.33
N PHE A 34 17.84 -6.24 13.36
CA PHE A 34 17.01 -6.15 14.55
C PHE A 34 17.36 -4.89 15.32
N ASP A 35 18.67 -4.63 15.50
CA ASP A 35 19.16 -3.43 16.18
C ASP A 35 18.81 -2.15 15.41
N VAL A 36 18.88 -2.18 14.08
CA VAL A 36 18.45 -1.06 13.22
C VAL A 36 16.97 -0.75 13.44
N TRP A 37 16.10 -1.78 13.48
CA TRP A 37 14.68 -1.59 13.74
C TRP A 37 14.45 -0.99 15.13
N CYS A 38 15.00 -1.61 16.18
CA CYS A 38 14.86 -1.15 17.56
C CYS A 38 15.32 0.30 17.72
N LEU A 39 16.46 0.65 17.13
CA LEU A 39 16.99 2.01 17.16
C LEU A 39 16.13 2.97 16.34
N GLY A 40 15.60 2.55 15.19
CA GLY A 40 14.63 3.32 14.42
C GLY A 40 13.36 3.64 15.23
N VAL A 41 12.80 2.64 15.91
CA VAL A 41 11.63 2.83 16.79
C VAL A 41 11.96 3.82 17.91
N LEU A 42 13.14 3.69 18.53
CA LEU A 42 13.59 4.63 19.55
C LEU A 42 13.70 6.06 19.02
N VAL A 43 14.32 6.25 17.85
CA VAL A 43 14.43 7.57 17.20
C VAL A 43 13.03 8.11 16.90
N LEU A 44 12.13 7.31 16.33
CA LEU A 44 10.76 7.73 16.06
C LEU A 44 10.06 8.24 17.33
N LYS A 45 10.12 7.48 18.42
CA LYS A 45 9.56 7.87 19.72
C LYS A 45 10.14 9.17 20.28
N LEU A 46 11.40 9.50 19.98
CA LEU A 46 12.00 10.77 20.41
C LEU A 46 11.43 11.99 19.68
N PHE A 47 10.89 11.81 18.46
CA PHE A 47 10.44 12.90 17.61
C PHE A 47 8.92 12.96 17.43
N VAL A 48 8.15 11.96 17.87
CA VAL A 48 6.68 12.07 17.94
C VAL A 48 6.33 13.01 19.10
N GLU A 49 5.76 14.18 18.77
CA GLU A 49 5.41 15.16 19.79
C GLU A 49 4.22 14.67 20.62
N SER A 50 4.41 14.60 21.94
CA SER A 50 3.33 14.51 22.93
C SER A 50 2.59 13.15 23.06
N SER A 51 3.25 12.02 22.83
CA SER A 51 2.68 10.71 23.18
C SER A 51 3.68 9.80 23.89
N ASP A 52 3.21 9.11 24.95
CA ASP A 52 3.98 8.05 25.61
C ASP A 52 4.12 6.80 24.70
N TYR A 53 3.34 6.74 23.62
CA TYR A 53 3.18 5.63 22.69
C TYR A 53 3.31 6.10 21.24
N LEU A 54 3.74 5.21 20.35
CA LEU A 54 3.60 5.44 18.90
C LEU A 54 2.12 5.39 18.51
N VAL A 55 1.72 6.17 17.50
CA VAL A 55 0.32 6.37 17.10
C VAL A 55 -0.36 5.02 16.78
N GLU A 56 0.35 4.14 16.09
CA GLU A 56 -0.11 2.80 15.70
C GLU A 56 -0.40 1.91 16.91
N PHE A 57 0.24 2.17 18.05
CA PHE A 57 0.09 1.39 19.28
C PHE A 57 -0.94 1.98 20.24
N HIS A 58 -1.61 3.08 19.87
CA HIS A 58 -2.58 3.72 20.74
C HIS A 58 -3.74 2.79 21.10
N GLY A 59 -3.92 2.53 22.40
CA GLY A 59 -5.00 1.68 22.90
C GLY A 59 -4.80 0.18 22.73
N LEU A 60 -3.62 -0.25 22.27
CA LEU A 60 -3.25 -1.67 22.18
C LEU A 60 -2.54 -2.13 23.45
N ASP A 61 -2.77 -3.39 23.83
CA ASP A 61 -1.96 -4.08 24.81
C ASP A 61 -0.74 -4.75 24.16
N GLU A 62 0.08 -5.42 24.97
CA GLU A 62 1.31 -6.09 24.53
C GLU A 62 1.08 -7.12 23.42
N ASP A 63 0.03 -7.93 23.54
CA ASP A 63 -0.31 -8.94 22.54
C ASP A 63 -0.86 -8.29 21.26
N GLY A 64 -1.70 -7.25 21.40
CA GLY A 64 -2.20 -6.45 20.27
C GLY A 64 -1.07 -5.80 19.47
N MET A 65 -0.04 -5.27 20.15
CA MET A 65 1.15 -4.73 19.49
C MET A 65 1.90 -5.79 18.69
N LEU A 66 2.10 -7.00 19.25
CA LEU A 66 2.75 -8.10 18.54
C LEU A 66 1.96 -8.55 17.31
N HIS A 67 0.64 -8.66 17.43
CA HIS A 67 -0.22 -9.00 16.29
C HIS A 67 -0.17 -7.93 15.19
N LEU A 68 -0.16 -6.65 15.56
CA LEU A 68 -0.03 -5.55 14.61
C LEU A 68 1.33 -5.57 13.90
N LEU A 69 2.43 -5.69 14.66
CA LEU A 69 3.78 -5.80 14.11
C LEU A 69 3.97 -7.04 13.23
N ALA A 70 3.29 -8.14 13.56
CA ALA A 70 3.31 -9.37 12.77
C ALA A 70 2.48 -9.28 11.49
N SER A 71 1.66 -8.24 11.35
CA SER A 71 0.79 -8.08 10.20
C SER A 71 1.65 -7.83 8.97
N PRO A 72 1.41 -8.52 7.85
CA PRO A 72 2.15 -8.29 6.60
C PRO A 72 2.10 -6.79 6.21
N GLY A 73 3.06 -6.22 5.49
CA GLY A 73 3.00 -4.79 5.12
C GLY A 73 2.82 -3.73 6.24
N PHE A 74 2.95 -4.08 7.52
CA PHE A 74 2.87 -3.13 8.65
C PHE A 74 3.91 -2.02 8.49
N VAL A 75 3.57 -0.74 8.70
CA VAL A 75 4.54 0.37 8.69
C VAL A 75 4.15 1.42 9.73
N PHE A 76 5.13 2.15 10.28
CA PHE A 76 4.91 3.24 11.24
C PHE A 76 4.50 4.56 10.60
N MET A 77 3.56 4.52 9.66
CA MET A 77 3.23 5.67 8.82
C MET A 77 2.60 6.82 9.61
N ASP A 78 1.68 6.53 10.53
CA ASP A 78 0.96 7.55 11.29
C ASP A 78 1.90 8.24 12.29
N SER A 79 2.83 7.49 12.87
CA SER A 79 3.88 8.05 13.72
C SER A 79 4.91 8.84 12.91
N LEU A 80 5.27 8.42 11.70
CA LEU A 80 6.15 9.20 10.81
C LEU A 80 5.50 10.52 10.40
N ASP A 81 4.19 10.52 10.13
CA ASP A 81 3.43 11.76 9.87
C ASP A 81 3.44 12.69 11.09
N ALA A 82 3.17 12.14 12.28
CA ALA A 82 3.09 12.89 13.52
C ALA A 82 4.44 13.37 14.09
N CYS A 83 5.57 12.84 13.60
CA CYS A 83 6.88 13.21 14.13
C CYS A 83 7.42 14.54 13.57
N ALA A 84 8.15 15.29 14.40
CA ALA A 84 8.77 16.57 14.10
C ALA A 84 10.11 16.47 13.34
N LEU A 85 10.27 15.44 12.50
CA LEU A 85 11.43 15.29 11.62
C LEU A 85 11.20 15.99 10.27
N THR A 86 12.28 16.42 9.63
CA THR A 86 12.21 16.93 8.25
C THR A 86 11.93 15.80 7.27
N PHE A 87 11.37 16.09 6.08
CA PHE A 87 11.10 15.09 5.04
C PHE A 87 12.30 14.16 4.75
N PRO A 88 13.53 14.66 4.53
CA PRO A 88 14.68 13.77 4.30
C PRO A 88 15.00 12.86 5.48
N GLN A 89 14.76 13.33 6.71
CA GLN A 89 14.95 12.54 7.92
C GLN A 89 13.84 11.48 8.07
N LYS A 90 12.57 11.84 7.83
CA LYS A 90 11.45 10.88 7.82
C LYS A 90 11.70 9.76 6.82
N ARG A 91 12.21 10.10 5.63
CA ARG A 91 12.58 9.13 4.58
C ARG A 91 13.66 8.13 5.05
N LEU A 92 14.75 8.64 5.62
CA LEU A 92 15.82 7.79 6.16
C LEU A 92 15.33 6.92 7.31
N LEU A 93 14.46 7.45 8.17
CA LEU A 93 13.88 6.71 9.28
C LEU A 93 12.90 5.62 8.80
N ALA A 94 12.04 5.93 7.83
CA ALA A 94 11.13 4.98 7.19
C ALA A 94 11.89 3.79 6.59
N LYS A 95 13.00 4.06 5.89
CA LYS A 95 13.91 3.03 5.39
C LYS A 95 14.48 2.15 6.51
N CYS A 96 14.85 2.72 7.66
CA CYS A 96 15.32 1.94 8.82
C CYS A 96 14.20 1.13 9.50
N LEU A 97 12.96 1.57 9.34
CA LEU A 97 11.74 0.92 9.83
C LEU A 97 11.05 0.07 8.75
N HIS A 98 11.78 -0.34 7.71
CA HIS A 98 11.20 -1.20 6.69
C HIS A 98 10.91 -2.61 7.26
N PRO A 99 9.72 -3.19 7.00
CA PRO A 99 9.32 -4.46 7.61
C PRO A 99 10.10 -5.67 7.09
N ASP A 100 10.43 -5.65 5.79
CA ASP A 100 11.35 -6.61 5.20
C ASP A 100 12.80 -6.26 5.60
N PRO A 101 13.52 -7.17 6.31
CA PRO A 101 14.92 -6.97 6.67
C PRO A 101 15.85 -6.75 5.47
N SER A 102 15.49 -7.27 4.28
CA SER A 102 16.32 -7.15 3.08
C SER A 102 16.32 -5.74 2.49
N ALA A 103 15.18 -5.03 2.60
CA ALA A 103 15.03 -3.64 2.19
C ALA A 103 15.27 -2.64 3.34
N ARG A 104 15.35 -3.12 4.59
CA ARG A 104 15.65 -2.30 5.77
C ARG A 104 17.01 -1.64 5.64
N GLY A 105 17.08 -0.37 6.07
CA GLY A 105 18.30 0.43 6.11
C GLY A 105 19.38 -0.14 7.03
N SER A 106 20.39 0.68 7.26
CA SER A 106 21.57 0.37 8.07
C SER A 106 21.74 1.37 9.19
N LEU A 107 22.66 1.09 10.12
CA LEU A 107 23.06 2.07 11.14
C LEU A 107 23.62 3.36 10.51
N ALA A 108 24.17 3.32 9.29
CA ALA A 108 24.65 4.51 8.59
C ALA A 108 23.49 5.45 8.20
N ASP A 109 22.32 4.90 7.85
CA ASP A 109 21.13 5.69 7.54
C ASP A 109 20.61 6.39 8.81
N ILE A 110 20.64 5.72 9.97
CA ILE A 110 20.31 6.33 11.28
C ILE A 110 21.34 7.40 11.66
N GLN A 111 22.63 7.16 11.43
CA GLN A 111 23.67 8.17 11.67
C GLN A 111 23.47 9.42 10.81
N ALA A 112 22.94 9.27 9.59
CA ALA A 112 22.64 10.39 8.71
C ALA A 112 21.46 11.25 9.20
N LEU A 113 20.62 10.74 10.13
CA LEU A 113 19.59 11.53 10.81
C LEU A 113 20.17 12.54 11.80
N LEU A 114 21.35 12.25 12.36
CA LEU A 114 21.97 13.06 13.39
C LEU A 114 22.53 14.37 12.80
N PRO A 115 22.35 15.51 13.48
CA PRO A 115 22.94 16.76 13.03
C PRO A 115 24.45 16.62 12.94
N ARG A 116 25.00 16.81 11.73
CA ARG A 116 26.46 16.85 11.52
C ARG A 116 26.98 18.12 12.19
N THR A 117 27.55 17.98 13.37
CA THR A 117 28.21 19.10 14.06
C THR A 117 29.48 19.47 13.30
N ALA A 118 29.36 20.39 12.34
CA ALA A 118 30.50 21.20 11.94
C ALA A 118 30.83 22.10 13.14
N THR A 119 31.86 21.75 13.91
CA THR A 119 32.48 22.67 14.86
C THR A 119 33.11 23.83 14.08
N SER A 120 32.33 24.85 13.74
CA SER A 120 32.82 26.20 13.49
C SER A 120 31.68 27.22 13.54
N SER A 121 31.77 28.08 14.55
CA SER A 121 31.40 29.50 14.57
C SER A 121 29.93 29.93 14.35
N LYS A 122 29.38 30.48 15.45
CA LYS A 122 28.24 31.41 15.57
C LYS A 122 26.86 30.87 15.21
N ALA A 123 26.25 30.18 16.17
CA ALA A 123 24.79 30.04 16.22
C ALA A 123 24.18 31.41 16.58
N THR A 124 23.57 32.08 15.61
CA THR A 124 22.52 33.05 15.90
C THR A 124 21.27 32.24 16.21
N PHE A 125 20.85 32.22 17.48
CA PHE A 125 19.55 31.67 17.85
C PHE A 125 18.46 32.57 17.27
N THR A 126 17.77 32.10 16.24
CA THR A 126 16.45 32.61 15.85
C THR A 126 15.41 31.87 16.69
N PRO A 127 14.54 32.56 17.45
CA PRO A 127 13.46 31.89 18.18
C PRO A 127 12.42 31.36 17.18
N LEU A 128 12.17 30.05 17.21
CA LEU A 128 11.00 29.43 16.58
C LEU A 128 9.75 29.77 17.39
N HIS A 129 9.21 30.97 17.14
CA HIS A 129 7.79 31.25 17.35
C HIS A 129 7.22 31.66 15.99
N ALA A 130 6.87 30.67 15.18
CA ALA A 130 5.85 30.85 14.16
C ALA A 130 4.52 30.41 14.80
N PRO A 131 3.50 31.27 14.89
CA PRO A 131 2.18 30.81 15.25
C PRO A 131 1.71 29.82 14.18
N ILE A 132 1.37 28.61 14.62
CA ILE A 132 0.65 27.63 13.82
C ILE A 132 -0.65 28.32 13.37
N ALA A 133 -0.69 28.76 12.12
CA ALA A 133 -1.96 29.08 11.50
C ALA A 133 -2.73 27.76 11.38
N PRO A 134 -3.98 27.66 11.86
CA PRO A 134 -4.78 26.49 11.58
C PRO A 134 -4.94 26.39 10.06
N SER A 135 -4.33 25.37 9.46
CA SER A 135 -4.70 24.97 8.11
C SER A 135 -6.20 24.76 8.10
N PRO A 136 -6.97 25.48 7.27
CA PRO A 136 -8.36 25.12 7.09
C PRO A 136 -8.34 23.70 6.50
N LEU A 137 -8.93 22.76 7.22
CA LEU A 137 -9.50 21.56 6.64
C LEU A 137 -10.42 22.03 5.52
N VAL A 138 -9.89 22.09 4.29
CA VAL A 138 -10.71 22.25 3.10
C VAL A 138 -11.44 20.93 2.99
N ALA A 139 -12.68 20.92 3.49
CA ALA A 139 -13.62 19.86 3.18
C ALA A 139 -13.63 19.70 1.65
N PRO A 140 -13.42 18.48 1.11
CA PRO A 140 -13.55 18.26 -0.31
C PRO A 140 -14.95 18.74 -0.71
N ASN A 141 -14.97 19.60 -1.72
CA ASN A 141 -16.17 20.27 -2.21
C ASN A 141 -17.21 19.19 -2.55
N ALA A 142 -18.21 19.02 -1.69
CA ALA A 142 -19.32 18.11 -1.88
C ALA A 142 -20.24 18.70 -2.94
N SER A 143 -19.87 18.57 -4.22
CA SER A 143 -20.68 19.06 -5.32
C SER A 143 -20.48 18.23 -6.59
N GLN A 144 -20.38 16.91 -6.42
CA GLN A 144 -20.75 15.95 -7.45
C GLN A 144 -21.04 14.62 -6.76
N PRO A 145 -22.21 13.98 -6.99
CA PRO A 145 -22.42 12.63 -6.49
C PRO A 145 -21.28 11.75 -7.04
N PRO A 146 -20.63 10.92 -6.20
CA PRO A 146 -19.63 10.00 -6.69
C PRO A 146 -20.27 9.19 -7.82
N VAL A 147 -19.63 9.15 -8.98
CA VAL A 147 -20.06 8.29 -10.08
C VAL A 147 -20.11 6.89 -9.48
N SER A 148 -21.31 6.29 -9.45
CA SER A 148 -21.51 4.92 -9.00
C SER A 148 -20.69 4.02 -9.92
N VAL A 149 -19.47 3.69 -9.52
CA VAL A 149 -18.68 2.68 -10.21
C VAL A 149 -19.19 1.34 -9.70
N ASP A 150 -20.16 0.78 -10.44
CA ASP A 150 -20.76 -0.54 -10.17
C ASP A 150 -19.79 -1.71 -10.41
N VAL A 151 -18.49 -1.43 -10.51
CA VAL A 151 -17.45 -2.43 -10.75
C VAL A 151 -16.20 -2.13 -9.91
N PRO A 152 -15.53 -3.16 -9.37
CA PRO A 152 -14.28 -2.98 -8.65
C PRO A 152 -13.19 -2.38 -9.53
N CYS A 153 -12.39 -1.48 -8.96
CA CYS A 153 -11.40 -0.74 -9.75
C CYS A 153 -10.06 -1.47 -9.87
N PHE A 154 -9.71 -2.29 -8.88
CA PHE A 154 -8.39 -2.90 -8.79
C PHE A 154 -8.42 -4.41 -9.02
N TRP A 155 -7.58 -4.85 -9.95
CA TRP A 155 -7.55 -6.22 -10.46
C TRP A 155 -6.14 -6.78 -10.41
N THR A 156 -6.05 -8.08 -10.27
CA THR A 156 -4.78 -8.82 -10.22
C THR A 156 -4.88 -10.11 -11.04
N LEU A 157 -3.74 -10.72 -11.31
CA LEU A 157 -3.62 -11.90 -12.12
C LEU A 157 -2.70 -12.91 -11.46
N THR A 158 -3.13 -14.17 -11.39
CA THR A 158 -2.32 -15.28 -10.88
C THR A 158 -2.39 -16.47 -11.82
N THR A 159 -1.33 -17.27 -11.86
CA THR A 159 -1.29 -18.51 -12.65
C THR A 159 -2.09 -19.59 -11.93
N THR A 160 -2.82 -20.44 -12.67
CA THR A 160 -3.38 -21.67 -12.08
C THR A 160 -2.31 -22.72 -11.78
N ASN A 161 -1.17 -22.66 -12.47
CA ASN A 161 -0.05 -23.58 -12.35
C ASN A 161 1.23 -22.83 -11.96
N ALA A 162 1.84 -23.20 -10.82
CA ALA A 162 3.13 -22.67 -10.38
C ALA A 162 4.23 -23.09 -11.37
N THR A 163 4.53 -22.23 -12.34
CA THR A 163 5.67 -22.43 -13.24
C THR A 163 6.44 -21.13 -13.32
N ASP A 164 7.72 -21.12 -12.97
CA ASP A 164 8.58 -19.92 -12.93
C ASP A 164 8.86 -19.28 -14.31
N ALA A 165 8.19 -19.72 -15.37
CA ALA A 165 8.44 -19.34 -16.77
C ALA A 165 7.64 -18.09 -17.20
N TRP A 166 7.56 -17.08 -16.35
CA TRP A 166 6.68 -15.91 -16.56
C TRP A 166 7.22 -14.93 -17.61
N ASN A 167 8.46 -15.12 -18.00
CA ASN A 167 9.24 -14.31 -18.93
C ASN A 167 9.13 -14.79 -20.39
N GLN A 168 8.30 -15.81 -20.69
CA GLN A 168 8.17 -16.37 -22.04
C GLN A 168 6.71 -16.32 -22.52
N GLY A 169 6.23 -15.13 -22.91
CA GLY A 169 4.82 -14.91 -23.29
C GLY A 169 4.30 -15.85 -24.38
N GLU A 170 5.14 -16.23 -25.36
CA GLU A 170 4.74 -17.18 -26.41
C GLU A 170 4.37 -18.56 -25.86
N ARG A 171 5.04 -19.02 -24.80
CA ARG A 171 4.71 -20.29 -24.12
C ARG A 171 3.49 -20.19 -23.22
N LEU A 172 3.08 -18.98 -22.88
CA LEU A 172 1.94 -18.72 -22.01
C LEU A 172 0.63 -18.61 -22.78
N ARG A 173 0.63 -18.56 -24.13
CA ARG A 173 -0.59 -18.36 -24.95
C ARG A 173 -1.76 -19.26 -24.55
N SER A 174 -1.51 -20.54 -24.33
CA SER A 174 -2.52 -21.53 -23.94
C SER A 174 -2.64 -21.73 -22.42
N THR A 175 -1.96 -20.90 -21.63
CA THR A 175 -2.01 -20.98 -20.16
C THR A 175 -3.24 -20.24 -19.64
N SER A 176 -3.92 -20.89 -18.70
CA SER A 176 -5.05 -20.30 -17.99
C SER A 176 -4.56 -19.52 -16.76
N PHE A 177 -5.15 -18.34 -16.57
CA PHE A 177 -4.88 -17.46 -15.45
C PHE A 177 -6.16 -17.22 -14.66
N ARG A 178 -6.02 -17.05 -13.35
CA ARG A 178 -7.10 -16.58 -12.48
C ARG A 178 -7.01 -15.07 -12.37
N LEU A 179 -8.09 -14.41 -12.79
CA LEU A 179 -8.31 -13.01 -12.52
C LEU A 179 -8.82 -12.87 -11.08
N GLY A 180 -8.19 -11.99 -10.33
CA GLY A 180 -8.59 -11.65 -8.97
C GLY A 180 -9.07 -10.22 -8.88
N VAL A 181 -9.98 -9.98 -7.95
CA VAL A 181 -10.42 -8.63 -7.62
C VAL A 181 -9.86 -8.25 -6.25
N CYS A 182 -9.24 -7.08 -6.17
CA CYS A 182 -8.61 -6.60 -4.95
C CYS A 182 -9.65 -5.91 -4.06
N CYS A 183 -9.61 -6.19 -2.77
CA CYS A 183 -10.41 -5.47 -1.77
C CYS A 183 -9.92 -4.02 -1.66
N GLU A 184 -10.83 -3.06 -1.76
CA GLU A 184 -10.54 -1.63 -1.63
C GLU A 184 -10.37 -1.17 -0.17
N MET A 185 -10.46 -2.11 0.79
CA MET A 185 -10.14 -1.90 2.20
C MET A 185 -9.08 -2.88 2.72
N ARG A 186 -8.25 -3.41 1.81
CA ARG A 186 -7.27 -4.45 2.14
C ARG A 186 -6.33 -3.98 3.25
N ASP A 187 -6.48 -4.59 4.42
CA ASP A 187 -5.43 -4.77 5.41
C ASP A 187 -4.67 -6.07 5.12
N SER A 188 -3.55 -6.23 5.77
CA SER A 188 -2.55 -7.21 5.40
C SER A 188 -2.68 -8.55 6.10
N SER A 189 -3.37 -8.63 7.23
CA SER A 189 -3.37 -9.82 8.08
C SER A 189 -4.50 -10.82 7.80
N SER A 190 -5.64 -10.37 7.25
CA SER A 190 -6.84 -11.23 7.11
C SER A 190 -7.61 -11.01 5.80
N CYS A 191 -7.23 -10.01 5.01
CA CYS A 191 -7.83 -9.77 3.71
C CYS A 191 -7.34 -10.77 2.66
N GLN A 192 -8.13 -11.82 2.43
CA GLN A 192 -7.92 -12.67 1.27
C GLN A 192 -8.38 -11.92 0.02
N MET A 193 -7.49 -11.76 -0.97
CA MET A 193 -7.91 -11.30 -2.28
C MET A 193 -9.02 -12.20 -2.78
N ALA A 194 -10.08 -11.58 -3.28
CA ALA A 194 -11.25 -12.30 -3.70
C ALA A 194 -10.97 -12.87 -5.10
N MET A 195 -10.38 -14.06 -5.11
CA MET A 195 -10.23 -14.86 -6.31
C MET A 195 -11.57 -15.54 -6.56
N ALA A 196 -12.25 -15.17 -7.63
CA ALA A 196 -13.36 -15.99 -8.09
C ALA A 196 -12.75 -17.25 -8.72
N ASP A 197 -12.98 -18.42 -8.13
CA ASP A 197 -12.53 -19.71 -8.67
C ASP A 197 -13.00 -19.95 -10.11
N ASN A 198 -14.03 -19.21 -10.52
CA ASN A 198 -14.69 -19.27 -11.81
C ASN A 198 -14.06 -18.32 -12.85
N LEU A 199 -13.23 -17.35 -12.42
CA LEU A 199 -12.71 -16.29 -13.28
C LEU A 199 -11.40 -16.70 -13.95
N VAL A 200 -11.47 -17.79 -14.69
CA VAL A 200 -10.32 -18.36 -15.40
C VAL A 200 -10.33 -17.87 -16.85
N VAL A 201 -9.25 -17.22 -17.26
CA VAL A 201 -9.08 -16.68 -18.61
C VAL A 201 -7.80 -17.24 -19.24
N GLU A 202 -7.87 -17.61 -20.52
CA GLU A 202 -6.67 -17.97 -21.27
C GLU A 202 -5.86 -16.73 -21.63
N ALA A 203 -4.53 -16.86 -21.62
CA ALA A 203 -3.63 -15.76 -21.93
C ALA A 203 -3.92 -15.13 -23.29
N GLN A 204 -4.16 -15.92 -24.33
CA GLN A 204 -4.44 -15.42 -25.68
C GLN A 204 -5.88 -14.94 -25.91
N SER A 205 -6.75 -15.02 -24.91
CA SER A 205 -8.17 -14.70 -25.07
C SER A 205 -8.42 -13.22 -25.31
N ASP A 206 -9.53 -12.90 -26.00
CA ASP A 206 -10.01 -11.52 -26.12
C ASP A 206 -10.36 -10.89 -24.77
N VAL A 207 -10.76 -11.69 -23.79
CA VAL A 207 -11.02 -11.23 -22.43
C VAL A 207 -9.72 -10.72 -21.80
N MET A 208 -8.63 -11.48 -21.92
CA MET A 208 -7.30 -11.05 -21.44
C MET A 208 -6.88 -9.74 -22.11
N ARG A 209 -7.02 -9.64 -23.44
CA ARG A 209 -6.71 -8.42 -24.19
C ARG A 209 -7.48 -7.20 -23.68
N ARG A 210 -8.76 -7.38 -23.32
CA ARG A 210 -9.64 -6.31 -22.83
C ARG A 210 -9.35 -5.89 -21.40
N ILE A 211 -8.96 -6.82 -20.52
CA ILE A 211 -8.69 -6.52 -19.10
C ILE A 211 -7.25 -6.04 -18.85
N LEU A 212 -6.32 -6.34 -19.76
CA LEU A 212 -4.90 -6.00 -19.64
C LEU A 212 -4.61 -4.52 -19.28
N PRO A 213 -5.30 -3.51 -19.84
CA PRO A 213 -5.04 -2.13 -19.43
C PRO A 213 -5.49 -1.83 -17.99
N THR A 214 -6.52 -2.53 -17.47
CA THR A 214 -6.92 -2.41 -16.06
C THR A 214 -5.90 -3.06 -15.15
N LEU A 215 -5.38 -4.24 -15.52
CA LEU A 215 -4.30 -4.90 -14.78
C LEU A 215 -3.05 -4.02 -14.72
N LYS A 216 -2.69 -3.40 -15.84
CA LYS A 216 -1.55 -2.48 -15.93
C LYS A 216 -1.74 -1.25 -15.04
N ALA A 217 -2.91 -0.64 -15.05
CA ALA A 217 -3.19 0.49 -14.18
C ALA A 217 -3.21 0.10 -12.70
N SER A 218 -3.79 -1.06 -12.36
CA SER A 218 -3.75 -1.60 -10.98
C SER A 218 -2.30 -1.76 -10.51
N PHE A 219 -1.44 -2.38 -11.33
CA PHE A 219 -0.02 -2.51 -11.04
C PHE A 219 0.68 -1.15 -10.85
N LEU A 220 0.43 -0.17 -11.72
CA LEU A 220 1.05 1.16 -11.61
C LEU A 220 0.62 1.90 -10.34
N VAL A 221 -0.66 1.80 -9.97
CA VAL A 221 -1.16 2.36 -8.70
C VAL A 221 -0.50 1.67 -7.52
N PHE A 222 -0.42 0.34 -7.53
CA PHE A 222 0.21 -0.44 -6.47
C PHE A 222 1.67 -0.05 -6.30
N LYS A 223 2.40 0.04 -7.42
CA LYS A 223 3.80 0.44 -7.43
C LYS A 223 3.99 1.88 -6.93
N ALA A 224 3.14 2.82 -7.36
CA ALA A 224 3.20 4.20 -6.90
C ALA A 224 2.98 4.30 -5.37
N ILE A 225 1.99 3.57 -4.85
CA ILE A 225 1.72 3.51 -3.40
C ILE A 225 2.93 2.91 -2.66
N ALA A 226 3.49 1.80 -3.15
CA ALA A 226 4.64 1.16 -2.53
C ALA A 226 5.90 2.07 -2.52
N LEU A 227 6.13 2.85 -3.58
CA LEU A 227 7.20 3.84 -3.63
C LEU A 227 6.95 4.97 -2.62
N LEU A 228 5.74 5.54 -2.60
CA LEU A 228 5.37 6.59 -1.64
C LEU A 228 5.57 6.13 -0.19
N THR A 229 5.09 4.94 0.16
CA THR A 229 5.16 4.45 1.53
C THR A 229 6.56 3.94 1.90
N GLY A 230 7.17 3.13 1.04
CA GLY A 230 8.43 2.45 1.32
C GLY A 230 9.67 3.33 1.11
N GLU A 231 9.74 4.02 -0.04
CA GLU A 231 10.92 4.82 -0.40
C GLU A 231 10.86 6.24 0.16
N TYR A 232 9.66 6.82 0.27
CA TYR A 232 9.49 8.22 0.68
C TYR A 232 8.89 8.40 2.08
N GLY A 233 8.32 7.36 2.69
CA GLY A 233 7.67 7.46 4.00
C GLY A 233 6.43 8.37 4.00
N ILE A 234 5.72 8.43 2.87
CA ILE A 234 4.52 9.24 2.68
C ILE A 234 3.28 8.36 2.79
N ALA A 235 2.34 8.74 3.66
CA ALA A 235 1.05 8.09 3.75
C ALA A 235 0.18 8.42 2.54
N PHE A 236 -0.09 7.45 1.67
CA PHE A 236 -1.12 7.61 0.65
C PHE A 236 -2.48 7.20 1.22
N ARG A 237 -3.35 8.20 1.48
CA ARG A 237 -4.69 8.00 2.03
C ARG A 237 -5.76 8.46 1.03
N PRO A 238 -6.11 7.61 0.04
CA PRO A 238 -7.10 7.99 -0.95
C PRO A 238 -8.49 8.09 -0.31
N THR A 239 -9.33 9.00 -0.82
CA THR A 239 -10.71 9.12 -0.34
C THR A 239 -11.57 7.93 -0.78
N SER A 240 -11.26 7.33 -1.93
CA SER A 240 -12.07 6.28 -2.54
C SER A 240 -11.68 4.85 -2.15
N PHE A 241 -10.52 4.62 -1.53
CA PHE A 241 -10.10 3.29 -1.06
C PHE A 241 -9.11 3.42 0.10
N ASN A 242 -8.82 2.32 0.79
CA ASN A 242 -7.79 2.28 1.83
C ASN A 242 -7.12 0.90 1.79
N MET A 243 -6.07 0.77 0.98
CA MET A 243 -5.41 -0.51 0.73
C MET A 243 -3.94 -0.42 1.07
N ILE A 244 -3.49 -1.31 1.96
CA ILE A 244 -2.07 -1.59 2.16
C ILE A 244 -1.60 -2.43 0.96
N VAL A 245 -0.64 -1.88 0.22
CA VAL A 245 -0.07 -2.54 -0.95
C VAL A 245 1.24 -3.18 -0.55
N GLU A 246 1.26 -4.51 -0.53
CA GLU A 246 2.52 -5.26 -0.61
C GLU A 246 3.00 -5.24 -2.05
N ASP A 247 4.32 -5.17 -2.24
CA ASP A 247 4.92 -5.21 -3.57
C ASP A 247 4.38 -6.43 -4.34
N CYS A 248 3.88 -6.18 -5.55
CA CYS A 248 3.32 -7.19 -6.44
C CYS A 248 4.29 -7.41 -7.62
N PRO A 249 5.56 -7.80 -7.38
CA PRO A 249 6.59 -7.88 -8.43
C PRO A 249 6.19 -8.87 -9.52
N HIS A 250 5.29 -9.77 -9.16
CA HIS A 250 4.74 -10.80 -9.98
C HIS A 250 3.77 -10.29 -11.05
N LEU A 251 2.94 -9.31 -10.71
CA LEU A 251 1.94 -8.77 -11.63
C LEU A 251 2.60 -8.01 -12.79
N GLY A 252 3.67 -7.26 -12.52
CA GLY A 252 4.43 -6.53 -13.56
C GLY A 252 5.01 -7.47 -14.64
N LYS A 253 5.61 -8.60 -14.23
CA LYS A 253 6.14 -9.62 -15.16
C LYS A 253 5.03 -10.25 -15.99
N LEU A 254 3.88 -10.54 -15.38
CA LEU A 254 2.72 -11.09 -16.08
C LEU A 254 2.15 -10.11 -17.10
N ILE A 255 2.04 -8.82 -16.75
CA ILE A 255 1.61 -7.77 -17.69
C ILE A 255 2.55 -7.73 -18.90
N GLN A 256 3.87 -7.70 -18.67
CA GLN A 256 4.86 -7.69 -19.76
C GLN A 256 4.71 -8.92 -20.68
N ALA A 257 4.46 -10.09 -20.10
CA ALA A 257 4.20 -11.30 -20.87
C ALA A 257 2.90 -11.19 -21.69
N MET A 258 1.82 -10.68 -21.12
CA MET A 258 0.55 -10.49 -21.84
C MET A 258 0.68 -9.43 -22.94
N GLU A 259 1.46 -8.37 -22.74
CA GLU A 259 1.76 -7.37 -23.78
C GLU A 259 2.55 -7.98 -24.95
N SER A 260 3.40 -8.98 -24.72
CA SER A 260 4.07 -9.70 -25.81
C SER A 260 3.10 -10.56 -26.66
N ILE A 261 1.95 -10.95 -26.09
CA ILE A 261 0.92 -11.75 -26.77
C ILE A 261 -0.06 -10.83 -27.53
N HIS A 262 -0.49 -9.73 -26.90
CA HIS A 262 -1.59 -8.87 -27.35
C HIS A 262 -1.18 -7.52 -27.92
N GLY A 263 0.11 -7.17 -27.80
CA GLY A 263 0.63 -5.85 -28.09
C GLY A 263 0.74 -4.97 -26.84
N VAL A 264 1.61 -3.97 -26.92
CA VAL A 264 1.84 -3.01 -25.84
C VAL A 264 0.57 -2.21 -25.57
N VAL A 265 0.19 -2.15 -24.31
CA VAL A 265 -0.99 -1.42 -23.88
C VAL A 265 -0.57 -0.03 -23.41
N THR A 266 -1.11 1.00 -24.05
CA THR A 266 -0.96 2.37 -23.58
C THR A 266 -1.90 2.59 -22.40
N ASN A 267 -1.37 3.15 -21.32
CA ASN A 267 -2.23 3.58 -20.21
C ASN A 267 -2.84 4.93 -20.61
N PRO A 268 -4.18 5.06 -20.68
CA PRO A 268 -4.83 6.33 -21.02
C PRO A 268 -4.71 7.40 -19.92
N THR A 269 -4.12 7.05 -18.78
CA THR A 269 -3.86 7.94 -17.65
C THR A 269 -2.35 8.10 -17.42
N ASP A 270 -1.92 9.25 -16.89
CA ASP A 270 -0.49 9.55 -16.62
C ASP A 270 0.10 8.70 -15.47
N LEU A 271 -0.52 7.59 -15.09
CA LEU A 271 -0.02 6.69 -14.03
C LEU A 271 1.41 6.20 -14.31
N ALA A 272 1.75 5.94 -15.58
CA ALA A 272 3.11 5.54 -15.94
C ALA A 272 4.12 6.68 -15.77
N GLY A 273 3.72 7.91 -16.10
CA GLY A 273 4.55 9.11 -15.90
C GLY A 273 4.74 9.41 -14.41
N ILE A 274 3.68 9.30 -13.61
CA ILE A 274 3.75 9.43 -12.14
C ILE A 274 4.71 8.41 -11.54
N VAL A 275 4.58 7.13 -11.91
CA VAL A 275 5.51 6.09 -11.43
C VAL A 275 6.95 6.39 -11.84
N SER A 276 7.21 6.80 -13.08
CA SER A 276 8.56 7.19 -13.50
C SER A 276 9.11 8.34 -12.67
N ARG A 277 8.30 9.37 -12.38
CA ARG A 277 8.72 10.49 -11.53
C ARG A 277 8.99 10.05 -10.09
N LEU A 278 8.22 9.11 -9.55
CA LEU A 278 8.45 8.52 -8.24
C LEU A 278 9.64 7.54 -8.22
N GLU A 279 10.08 7.00 -9.35
CA GLU A 279 11.29 6.18 -9.41
C GLU A 279 12.55 7.04 -9.53
N ASP A 280 12.47 8.11 -10.33
CA ASP A 280 13.58 9.02 -10.61
C ASP A 280 13.65 10.20 -9.64
N GLY A 281 12.66 10.33 -8.76
CA GLY A 281 12.41 11.53 -7.96
C GLY A 281 13.29 11.65 -6.73
N GLU A 282 13.89 12.82 -6.54
CA GLU A 282 14.50 13.24 -5.28
C GLU A 282 13.65 14.36 -4.66
N TYR A 283 12.60 13.99 -3.94
CA TYR A 283 11.80 14.96 -3.19
C TYR A 283 12.56 15.44 -1.95
N GLU A 284 12.63 16.76 -1.75
CA GLU A 284 13.33 17.38 -0.62
C GLU A 284 12.37 17.90 0.46
N THR A 285 11.10 18.15 0.10
CA THR A 285 10.10 18.73 0.99
C THR A 285 8.77 17.95 0.97
N ASP A 286 8.02 18.03 2.08
CA ASP A 286 6.66 17.48 2.17
C ASP A 286 5.73 18.06 1.08
N ALA A 287 5.98 19.31 0.65
CA ALA A 287 5.16 19.97 -0.37
C ALA A 287 5.36 19.36 -1.76
N ASP A 288 6.59 19.01 -2.13
CA ASP A 288 6.88 18.37 -3.42
C ASP A 288 6.29 16.95 -3.47
N ALA A 289 6.39 16.24 -2.36
CA ALA A 289 5.76 14.94 -2.15
C ALA A 289 4.22 15.01 -2.26
N ALA A 290 3.59 16.03 -1.65
CA ALA A 290 2.15 16.22 -1.69
C ALA A 290 1.61 16.45 -3.11
N VAL A 291 2.40 17.08 -3.99
CA VAL A 291 2.02 17.27 -5.40
C VAL A 291 1.87 15.93 -6.12
N GLU A 292 2.76 14.97 -5.87
CA GLU A 292 2.67 13.66 -6.53
C GLU A 292 1.58 12.77 -5.93
N VAL A 293 1.30 12.92 -4.64
CA VAL A 293 0.10 12.33 -4.01
C VAL A 293 -1.17 12.85 -4.69
N ASP A 294 -1.27 14.16 -4.93
CA ASP A 294 -2.43 14.77 -5.59
C ASP A 294 -2.54 14.33 -7.06
N HIS A 295 -1.43 14.28 -7.80
CA HIS A 295 -1.39 13.76 -9.17
C HIS A 295 -1.85 12.29 -9.23
N LEU A 296 -1.38 11.46 -8.28
CA LEU A 296 -1.77 10.06 -8.19
C LEU A 296 -3.27 9.92 -7.91
N GLN A 297 -3.80 10.69 -6.96
CA GLN A 297 -5.23 10.69 -6.64
C GLN A 297 -6.08 11.07 -7.85
N HIS A 298 -5.71 12.15 -8.56
CA HIS A 298 -6.40 12.58 -9.78
C HIS A 298 -6.33 11.53 -10.89
N ALA A 299 -5.17 10.92 -11.10
CA ALA A 299 -4.98 9.88 -12.12
C ALA A 299 -5.81 8.63 -11.83
N ILE A 300 -5.92 8.22 -10.56
CA ILE A 300 -6.78 7.10 -10.14
C ILE A 300 -8.25 7.42 -10.40
N THR A 301 -8.74 8.57 -9.94
CA THR A 301 -10.14 8.95 -10.17
C THR A 301 -10.48 9.03 -11.65
N ALA A 302 -9.59 9.58 -12.48
CA ALA A 302 -9.75 9.63 -13.93
C ALA A 302 -9.73 8.22 -14.56
N HIS A 303 -8.90 7.32 -14.05
CA HIS A 303 -8.84 5.92 -14.49
C HIS A 303 -10.16 5.20 -14.19
N GLN A 304 -10.64 5.30 -12.96
CA GLN A 304 -11.89 4.67 -12.49
C GLN A 304 -13.09 5.10 -13.36
N ALA A 305 -13.22 6.41 -13.60
CA ALA A 305 -14.31 6.94 -14.43
C ALA A 305 -14.23 6.46 -15.89
N ARG A 306 -13.03 6.29 -16.44
CA ARG A 306 -12.82 5.90 -17.83
C ARG A 306 -13.00 4.40 -18.06
N GLU A 307 -12.58 3.57 -17.10
CA GLU A 307 -12.53 2.12 -17.29
C GLU A 307 -13.79 1.37 -16.88
N ALA A 308 -14.70 2.01 -16.14
CA ALA A 308 -15.95 1.39 -15.72
C ALA A 308 -16.73 0.74 -16.88
N PRO A 309 -16.92 1.38 -18.06
CA PRO A 309 -17.63 0.75 -19.18
C PRO A 309 -16.91 -0.49 -19.72
N ARG A 310 -15.57 -0.45 -19.81
CA ARG A 310 -14.78 -1.59 -20.30
C ARG A 310 -14.85 -2.76 -19.34
N LEU A 311 -14.80 -2.49 -18.03
CA LEU A 311 -14.92 -3.51 -17.00
C LEU A 311 -16.30 -4.19 -17.02
N ILE A 312 -17.37 -3.43 -17.24
CA ILE A 312 -18.72 -3.99 -17.44
C ILE A 312 -18.76 -4.94 -18.66
N GLU A 313 -18.09 -4.59 -19.76
CA GLU A 313 -17.98 -5.49 -20.93
C GLU A 313 -17.19 -6.77 -20.62
N VAL A 314 -16.10 -6.66 -19.85
CA VAL A 314 -15.31 -7.82 -19.43
C VAL A 314 -16.15 -8.75 -18.56
N LEU A 315 -16.84 -8.21 -17.56
CA LEU A 315 -17.76 -8.96 -16.69
C LEU A 315 -18.86 -9.65 -17.52
N ARG A 316 -19.44 -8.97 -18.51
CA ARG A 316 -20.41 -9.58 -19.43
C ARG A 316 -19.79 -10.70 -20.27
N ALA A 317 -18.57 -10.52 -20.76
CA ALA A 317 -17.87 -11.51 -21.60
C ALA A 317 -17.55 -12.80 -20.84
N ILE A 318 -17.29 -12.71 -19.54
CA ILE A 318 -17.06 -13.85 -18.65
C ILE A 318 -18.34 -14.34 -17.96
N GLN A 319 -19.51 -13.86 -18.43
CA GLN A 319 -20.84 -14.24 -17.92
C GLN A 319 -21.01 -14.02 -16.42
N MET A 320 -20.37 -12.99 -15.87
CA MET A 320 -20.51 -12.61 -14.47
C MET A 320 -21.21 -11.26 -14.35
N SER A 321 -22.15 -11.19 -13.42
CA SER A 321 -22.73 -9.92 -12.98
C SER A 321 -21.91 -9.33 -11.83
N GLY A 322 -21.99 -8.01 -11.64
CA GLY A 322 -21.33 -7.34 -10.51
C GLY A 322 -21.78 -7.88 -9.13
N GLN A 323 -22.98 -8.44 -9.04
CA GLN A 323 -23.53 -9.07 -7.84
C GLN A 323 -22.94 -10.47 -7.54
N GLU A 324 -22.33 -11.12 -8.53
CA GLU A 324 -21.71 -12.44 -8.40
C GLU A 324 -20.21 -12.36 -8.10
N LEU A 325 -19.68 -11.15 -7.95
CA LEU A 325 -18.30 -10.96 -7.55
C LEU A 325 -18.08 -11.47 -6.12
N PRO A 326 -16.87 -12.00 -5.83
CA PRO A 326 -16.53 -12.47 -4.48
C PRO A 326 -16.31 -11.32 -3.48
N LEU A 327 -16.47 -10.07 -3.93
CA LEU A 327 -16.52 -8.85 -3.11
C LEU A 327 -17.96 -8.36 -2.95
N VAL A 328 -18.22 -7.67 -1.85
CA VAL A 328 -19.50 -7.01 -1.56
C VAL A 328 -19.33 -5.51 -1.77
N LYS A 329 -20.26 -4.90 -2.49
CA LYS A 329 -20.35 -3.46 -2.69
C LYS A 329 -20.99 -2.83 -1.44
N HIS A 330 -20.31 -1.86 -0.83
CA HIS A 330 -20.82 -1.16 0.35
C HIS A 330 -20.55 0.34 0.27
N VAL A 331 -21.44 1.14 0.87
CA VAL A 331 -21.24 2.57 1.05
C VAL A 331 -20.66 2.82 2.44
N LEU A 332 -19.52 3.50 2.53
CA LEU A 332 -18.93 3.87 3.81
C LEU A 332 -19.68 5.11 4.37
N ARG A 333 -20.14 5.03 5.63
CA ARG A 333 -20.96 6.07 6.30
C ARG A 333 -20.26 7.42 6.42
N GLN A 334 -18.94 7.41 6.57
CA GLN A 334 -18.17 8.60 6.91
C GLN A 334 -17.99 9.55 5.73
N ASP A 335 -17.79 9.00 4.53
CA ASP A 335 -17.46 9.74 3.31
C ASP A 335 -18.48 9.53 2.18
N SER A 336 -19.47 8.65 2.38
CA SER A 336 -20.47 8.25 1.38
C SER A 336 -19.86 7.67 0.09
N HIS A 337 -18.62 7.17 0.14
CA HIS A 337 -17.99 6.50 -0.99
C HIS A 337 -18.39 5.04 -1.05
N VAL A 338 -18.69 4.59 -2.27
CA VAL A 338 -18.88 3.18 -2.60
C VAL A 338 -17.52 2.50 -2.65
N ARG A 339 -17.37 1.38 -1.96
CA ARG A 339 -16.17 0.54 -1.98
C ARG A 339 -16.53 -0.93 -2.21
N TRP A 340 -15.68 -1.62 -2.96
CA TRP A 340 -15.75 -3.07 -3.13
C TRP A 340 -14.85 -3.77 -2.11
N VAL A 341 -15.47 -4.44 -1.14
CA VAL A 341 -14.76 -5.02 0.02
C VAL A 341 -14.99 -6.51 0.15
N CYS A 342 -14.02 -7.24 0.68
CA CYS A 342 -14.18 -8.68 0.90
C CYS A 342 -15.16 -8.95 2.06
N ARG A 343 -15.70 -10.17 2.12
CA ARG A 343 -16.67 -10.55 3.19
C ARG A 343 -16.11 -10.36 4.60
N HIS A 344 -14.81 -10.56 4.77
CA HIS A 344 -14.14 -10.33 6.06
C HIS A 344 -14.27 -8.86 6.47
N HIS A 345 -13.86 -7.93 5.61
CA HIS A 345 -13.96 -6.50 5.89
C HIS A 345 -15.39 -5.98 5.98
N ALA A 346 -16.29 -6.50 5.15
CA ALA A 346 -17.72 -6.22 5.28
C ALA A 346 -18.23 -6.57 6.69
N SER A 347 -17.80 -7.71 7.24
CA SER A 347 -18.21 -8.15 8.58
C SER A 347 -17.53 -7.38 9.72
N GLN A 348 -16.24 -7.05 9.58
CA GLN A 348 -15.45 -6.37 10.59
C GLN A 348 -15.84 -4.89 10.72
N PHE A 349 -16.15 -4.23 9.60
CA PHE A 349 -16.49 -2.80 9.55
C PHE A 349 -18.00 -2.55 9.34
N LEU A 350 -18.84 -3.49 9.76
CA LEU A 350 -20.30 -3.45 9.53
C LEU A 350 -20.95 -2.16 10.08
N SER A 351 -20.44 -1.64 11.20
CA SER A 351 -20.88 -0.37 11.80
C SER A 351 -20.51 0.86 10.96
N SER A 352 -19.46 0.76 10.15
CA SER A 352 -18.98 1.81 9.24
C SER A 352 -19.72 1.81 7.90
N PHE A 353 -20.47 0.77 7.55
CA PHE A 353 -21.17 0.67 6.26
C PHE A 353 -22.67 0.98 6.34
N GLN A 354 -23.20 1.61 5.29
CA GLN A 354 -24.62 1.61 4.96
C GLN A 354 -24.89 0.45 4.01
N ASN A 355 -26.02 -0.24 4.21
CA ASN A 355 -26.50 -1.20 3.21
C ASN A 355 -27.02 -0.40 2.01
N GLU A 356 -26.55 -0.72 0.81
CA GLU A 356 -27.29 -0.35 -0.41
C GLU A 356 -28.57 -1.20 -0.41
N GLU A 357 -29.74 -0.55 -0.27
CA GLU A 357 -31.05 -1.20 -0.50
C GLU A 357 -31.32 -1.42 -1.99
#